data_AF-A0A0B0PI03-F1
#
_entry.id   AF-A0A0B0PI03-F1
#
_cell.length_a   1.000
_cell.length_b   1.000
_cell.length_c   1.000
_cell.angle_alpha   90.00
_cell.angle_beta   90.00
_cell.angle_gamma   90.00
#
_symmetry.space_group_name_H-M   'P 1'
#
loop_
_entity.id
_entity.type
_entity.pdbx_description
1 polymer ?
#
loop_
_entity_poly.entity_id
_entity_poly.type
_entity_poly.pdbx_seq_one_letter_code
_entity_poly.pdbx_strand_id
1 'polypeptide(L)'
;MAHRMAFSLCVISYFLFIGLISSEAFSVVGSEVDPLIRQVTDGQDDGVETQPLTAEHHFSLFKARFKKSYGSEEEHDYRFKVFRANLRRAERHQKLDPSATHGVTQFSDLTPGEFRKRFLGLRRLRLPTDANQAPILPTDNLPEDFDWREKGAVTPVKNQGSCGSCWSFSTTGALEGANFLATGKLVSLSEQQLVDCDHECDPEEAGSCDSGCNGGLMNSAFEYTLKAGGLMREEDYPYTGTDRGTCKFDKSKIVAKVANFSVVSLDEDQIAANLVKNGPLAVAINAVFMQTYIGGVSCPYICSKRLDHGVLLVGYGSAGYAPIRLKDKPYWIIKNSWGETWGENGYYKICRGRNVCGVDSLVSTVAAVNTNSE
;
A
#
# COMPACT_ATOMS: atom_id res chain seq x y z
N MET A 1 31.13 -76.30 -56.16
CA MET A 1 31.83 -75.36 -57.06
C MET A 1 30.82 -74.33 -57.53
N ALA A 2 31.07 -73.04 -57.26
CA ALA A 2 30.50 -71.82 -57.87
C ALA A 2 28.95 -71.70 -57.91
N HIS A 3 28.28 -70.56 -57.73
CA HIS A 3 28.67 -69.18 -57.54
C HIS A 3 27.43 -68.43 -56.99
N ARG A 4 27.65 -67.54 -56.03
CA ARG A 4 27.15 -66.16 -55.88
C ARG A 4 25.65 -65.80 -56.05
N MET A 5 25.30 -64.90 -55.12
CA MET A 5 24.41 -63.73 -55.19
C MET A 5 23.00 -63.88 -54.63
N ALA A 6 22.88 -63.45 -53.37
CA ALA A 6 21.63 -63.13 -52.70
C ALA A 6 21.18 -61.71 -53.08
N PHE A 7 19.91 -61.55 -53.42
CA PHE A 7 19.22 -60.27 -53.48
C PHE A 7 17.86 -60.37 -52.78
N SER A 8 17.68 -59.49 -51.80
CA SER A 8 16.46 -58.85 -51.31
C SER A 8 15.09 -59.44 -51.64
N LEU A 9 14.29 -59.68 -50.59
CA LEU A 9 12.85 -59.42 -50.56
C LEU A 9 12.44 -59.05 -49.13
N CYS A 10 12.10 -57.76 -48.94
CA CYS A 10 11.57 -57.19 -47.70
C CYS A 10 10.19 -57.76 -47.37
N VAL A 11 10.01 -58.20 -46.13
CA VAL A 11 8.71 -58.52 -45.53
C VAL A 11 8.20 -57.28 -44.81
N ILE A 12 7.03 -56.81 -45.19
CA ILE A 12 6.28 -55.75 -44.51
C ILE A 12 5.53 -56.38 -43.34
N SER A 13 5.77 -55.90 -42.12
CA SER A 13 4.86 -56.12 -40.99
C SER A 13 4.74 -54.83 -40.18
N TYR A 14 3.51 -54.31 -40.12
CA TYR A 14 3.09 -53.13 -39.37
C TYR A 14 3.25 -53.39 -37.85
N PHE A 15 3.96 -52.49 -37.15
CA PHE A 15 3.86 -52.36 -35.69
C PHE A 15 3.50 -50.91 -35.35
N LEU A 16 2.32 -50.75 -34.76
CA LEU A 16 1.82 -49.53 -34.14
C LEU A 16 2.62 -49.24 -32.86
N PHE A 17 3.33 -48.12 -32.81
CA PHE A 17 3.91 -47.56 -31.59
C PHE A 17 2.96 -46.48 -31.05
N ILE A 18 2.34 -46.75 -29.90
CA ILE A 18 1.66 -45.75 -29.07
C ILE A 18 2.72 -45.22 -28.10
N GLY A 19 3.17 -43.99 -28.33
CA GLY A 19 4.05 -43.27 -27.41
C GLY A 19 3.25 -42.62 -26.28
N LEU A 20 3.48 -43.06 -25.05
CA LEU A 20 3.06 -42.40 -23.82
C LEU A 20 3.92 -41.14 -23.61
N ILE A 21 3.31 -39.96 -23.62
CA ILE A 21 3.94 -38.73 -23.13
C ILE A 21 3.48 -38.53 -21.69
N SER A 22 4.43 -38.62 -20.75
CA SER A 22 4.24 -38.25 -19.35
C SER A 22 4.06 -36.74 -19.22
N SER A 23 2.91 -36.31 -18.69
CA SER A 23 2.67 -34.92 -18.31
C SER A 23 3.33 -34.63 -16.96
N GLU A 24 4.45 -33.93 -16.95
CA GLU A 24 4.91 -33.24 -15.73
C GLU A 24 4.11 -31.94 -15.59
N ALA A 25 3.28 -31.89 -14.55
CA ALA A 25 2.53 -30.70 -14.17
C ALA A 25 3.49 -29.72 -13.49
N PHE A 26 3.89 -28.66 -14.21
CA PHE A 26 4.47 -27.48 -13.58
C PHE A 26 3.38 -26.71 -12.84
N SER A 27 3.40 -26.74 -11.51
CA SER A 27 2.58 -25.89 -10.67
C SER A 27 3.14 -24.47 -10.69
N VAL A 28 2.56 -23.60 -11.52
CA VAL A 28 2.84 -22.15 -11.48
C VAL A 28 1.95 -21.53 -10.40
N VAL A 29 2.54 -21.26 -9.24
CA VAL A 29 2.02 -20.23 -8.33
C VAL A 29 2.48 -18.90 -8.91
N GLY A 30 1.63 -18.30 -9.75
CA GLY A 30 1.87 -17.01 -10.38
C GLY A 30 0.77 -16.04 -10.00
N SER A 31 1.15 -14.97 -9.30
CA SER A 31 0.32 -13.79 -9.11
C SER A 31 -0.30 -13.34 -10.44
N GLU A 32 -1.60 -13.03 -10.44
CA GLU A 32 -2.33 -12.48 -11.58
C GLU A 32 -1.79 -11.10 -11.99
N VAL A 33 -0.67 -11.09 -12.70
CA VAL A 33 -0.28 -9.95 -13.53
C VAL A 33 -1.02 -10.16 -14.85
N ASP A 34 -2.22 -9.59 -14.96
CA ASP A 34 -2.98 -9.57 -16.21
C ASP A 34 -2.08 -9.03 -17.35
N PRO A 35 -1.70 -9.86 -18.33
CA PRO A 35 -0.71 -9.53 -19.36
C PRO A 35 -1.19 -8.46 -20.35
N LEU A 36 -2.39 -7.92 -20.17
CA LEU A 36 -3.03 -7.03 -21.12
C LEU A 36 -2.50 -5.59 -21.08
N ILE A 37 -2.01 -5.06 -19.95
CA ILE A 37 -1.48 -3.67 -19.91
C ILE A 37 0.04 -3.65 -19.83
N ARG A 38 0.67 -3.21 -20.93
CA ARG A 38 2.11 -2.93 -20.99
C ARG A 38 2.49 -1.81 -20.01
N GLN A 39 3.30 -2.14 -19.01
CA GLN A 39 3.90 -1.16 -18.10
C GLN A 39 4.99 -0.35 -18.83
N VAL A 40 5.38 0.80 -18.27
CA VAL A 40 6.37 1.67 -18.93
C VAL A 40 7.76 1.03 -19.03
N THR A 41 8.00 -0.05 -18.28
CA THR A 41 9.24 -0.84 -18.25
C THR A 41 9.28 -1.95 -19.30
N ASP A 42 8.15 -2.39 -19.84
CA ASP A 42 8.05 -3.59 -20.70
C ASP A 42 8.49 -3.31 -22.16
N GLY A 43 9.25 -2.24 -22.40
CA GLY A 43 9.62 -1.75 -23.73
C GLY A 43 11.11 -1.56 -23.97
N GLN A 44 11.94 -2.06 -23.06
CA GLN A 44 13.38 -1.92 -23.16
C GLN A 44 14.01 -3.30 -23.27
N ASP A 45 14.37 -3.67 -24.51
CA ASP A 45 15.22 -4.80 -24.91
C ASP A 45 14.51 -6.13 -25.21
N ASP A 46 14.01 -6.29 -26.44
CA ASP A 46 13.70 -7.62 -27.00
C ASP A 46 13.87 -7.73 -28.54
N GLY A 47 14.43 -6.74 -29.23
CA GLY A 47 14.77 -6.85 -30.66
C GLY A 47 13.63 -7.20 -31.63
N VAL A 48 12.39 -7.35 -31.16
CA VAL A 48 11.19 -7.56 -31.95
C VAL A 48 10.53 -6.21 -32.18
N GLU A 49 10.37 -5.81 -33.44
CA GLU A 49 9.54 -4.69 -33.85
C GLU A 49 8.06 -4.96 -33.48
N THR A 50 7.70 -4.76 -32.21
CA THR A 50 6.30 -4.68 -31.80
C THR A 50 5.82 -3.27 -32.11
N GLN A 51 4.84 -3.14 -33.01
CA GLN A 51 4.21 -1.84 -33.28
C GLN A 51 3.81 -1.16 -31.95
N PRO A 52 4.05 0.15 -31.79
CA PRO A 52 3.66 0.85 -30.58
C PRO A 52 2.15 0.73 -30.43
N LEU A 53 1.69 0.00 -29.41
CA LEU A 53 0.28 -0.01 -29.02
C LEU A 53 -0.15 1.46 -28.87
N THR A 54 -1.15 1.89 -29.64
CA THR A 54 -1.58 3.28 -29.61
C THR A 54 -2.13 3.61 -28.23
N ALA A 55 -2.05 4.89 -27.82
CA ALA A 55 -2.52 5.30 -26.49
C ALA A 55 -4.00 4.91 -26.28
N GLU A 56 -4.79 4.92 -27.36
CA GLU A 56 -6.18 4.50 -27.44
C GLU A 56 -6.37 3.03 -27.04
N HIS A 57 -5.47 2.15 -27.48
CA HIS A 57 -5.48 0.74 -27.09
C HIS A 57 -5.15 0.57 -25.60
N HIS A 58 -4.08 1.21 -25.12
CA HIS A 58 -3.74 1.22 -23.69
C HIS A 58 -4.90 1.73 -22.81
N PHE A 59 -5.61 2.76 -23.26
CA PHE A 59 -6.75 3.29 -22.53
C PHE A 59 -7.94 2.33 -22.53
N SER A 60 -8.18 1.61 -23.63
CA SER A 60 -9.22 0.59 -23.70
C SER A 60 -8.95 -0.56 -22.72
N LEU A 61 -7.70 -1.02 -22.63
CA LEU A 61 -7.28 -2.03 -21.67
C LEU A 61 -7.36 -1.53 -20.23
N PHE A 62 -6.95 -0.28 -19.97
CA PHE A 62 -7.12 0.38 -18.68
C PHE A 62 -8.60 0.41 -18.26
N LYS A 63 -9.50 0.79 -19.16
CA LYS A 63 -10.95 0.79 -18.87
C LYS A 63 -11.45 -0.61 -18.52
N ALA A 64 -11.03 -1.63 -19.27
CA ALA A 64 -11.43 -3.01 -19.01
C ALA A 64 -10.91 -3.50 -17.65
N ARG A 65 -9.61 -3.35 -17.38
CA ARG A 65 -8.95 -3.82 -16.15
C ARG A 65 -9.53 -3.18 -14.90
N PHE A 66 -9.72 -1.87 -14.91
CA PHE A 66 -10.21 -1.12 -13.75
C PHE A 66 -11.72 -0.85 -13.80
N LYS A 67 -12.44 -1.53 -14.69
CA LYS A 67 -13.91 -1.46 -14.86
C LYS A 67 -14.41 0.00 -14.95
N LYS A 68 -13.71 0.84 -15.73
CA LYS A 68 -14.04 2.26 -15.90
C LYS A 68 -15.11 2.45 -16.96
N SER A 69 -16.10 3.26 -16.62
CA SER A 69 -17.12 3.78 -17.53
C SER A 69 -17.26 5.28 -17.33
N TYR A 70 -17.54 6.03 -18.40
CA TYR A 70 -17.70 7.48 -18.38
C TYR A 70 -19.09 7.86 -18.84
N GLY A 71 -19.68 8.89 -18.24
CA GLY A 71 -21.09 9.25 -18.42
C GLY A 71 -21.41 9.88 -19.77
N SER A 72 -20.39 10.43 -20.45
CA SER A 72 -20.53 11.03 -21.78
C SER A 72 -19.26 10.87 -22.61
N GLU A 73 -19.36 11.12 -23.92
CA GLU A 73 -18.20 11.11 -24.83
C GLU A 73 -17.21 12.23 -24.47
N GLU A 74 -17.70 13.38 -24.03
CA GLU A 74 -16.85 14.48 -23.56
C GLU A 74 -16.04 14.09 -22.30
N GLU A 75 -16.67 13.37 -21.35
CA GLU A 75 -15.94 12.84 -20.20
C GLU A 75 -14.91 11.77 -20.64
N HIS A 76 -15.30 10.88 -21.55
CA HIS A 76 -14.40 9.87 -22.09
C HIS A 76 -13.13 10.50 -22.69
N ASP A 77 -13.28 11.49 -23.55
CA ASP A 77 -12.17 12.15 -24.24
C ASP A 77 -11.31 12.96 -23.27
N TYR A 78 -11.94 13.59 -22.29
CA TYR A 78 -11.22 14.25 -21.19
C TYR A 78 -10.38 13.25 -20.39
N ARG A 79 -10.96 12.11 -19.98
CA ARG A 79 -10.27 11.06 -19.21
C ARG A 79 -9.16 10.42 -20.03
N PHE A 80 -9.36 10.25 -21.34
CA PHE A 80 -8.30 9.78 -22.24
C PHE A 80 -7.12 10.76 -22.31
N LYS A 81 -7.39 12.07 -22.39
CA LYS A 81 -6.35 13.11 -22.34
C LYS A 81 -5.57 13.07 -21.02
N VAL A 82 -6.26 12.89 -19.89
CA VAL A 82 -5.63 12.75 -18.57
C VAL A 82 -4.79 11.47 -18.50
N PHE A 83 -5.30 10.36 -19.01
CA PHE A 83 -4.59 9.08 -19.10
C PHE A 83 -3.27 9.20 -19.85
N ARG A 84 -3.28 9.82 -21.04
CA ARG A 84 -2.05 10.10 -21.80
C ARG A 84 -1.05 10.97 -21.03
N ALA A 85 -1.52 11.95 -20.28
CA ALA A 85 -0.65 12.78 -19.45
C ALA A 85 -0.02 11.98 -18.29
N ASN A 86 -0.77 11.04 -17.70
CA ASN A 86 -0.30 10.18 -16.63
C ASN A 86 0.64 9.07 -17.12
N LEU A 87 0.51 8.56 -18.34
CA LEU A 87 1.52 7.68 -18.95
C LEU A 87 2.89 8.36 -19.00
N ARG A 88 2.95 9.60 -19.50
CA ARG A 88 4.18 10.40 -19.51
C ARG A 88 4.68 10.70 -18.09
N ARG A 89 3.79 10.79 -17.10
CA ARG A 89 4.17 10.97 -15.69
C ARG A 89 4.80 9.70 -15.13
N ALA A 90 4.24 8.53 -15.40
CA ALA A 90 4.80 7.25 -15.01
C ALA A 90 6.19 7.04 -15.63
N GLU A 91 6.38 7.37 -16.91
CA GLU A 91 7.71 7.34 -17.56
C GLU A 91 8.73 8.26 -16.86
N ARG A 92 8.30 9.47 -16.44
CA ARG A 92 9.17 10.38 -15.68
C ARG A 92 9.49 9.82 -14.29
N HIS A 93 8.50 9.25 -13.60
CA HIS A 93 8.73 8.62 -12.31
C HIS A 93 9.69 7.44 -12.44
N GLN A 94 9.55 6.59 -13.46
CA GLN A 94 10.47 5.48 -13.73
C GLN A 94 11.93 5.94 -13.88
N LYS A 95 12.17 7.10 -14.50
CA LYS A 95 13.52 7.69 -14.63
C LYS A 95 14.04 8.26 -13.32
N LEU A 96 13.16 8.80 -12.48
CA LEU A 96 13.50 9.41 -11.20
C LEU A 96 13.59 8.40 -10.05
N ASP A 97 12.97 7.24 -10.22
CA ASP A 97 12.95 6.14 -9.28
C ASP A 97 13.18 4.80 -10.02
N PRO A 98 14.42 4.54 -10.47
CA PRO A 98 14.74 3.36 -11.26
C PRO A 98 14.79 2.05 -10.46
N SER A 99 14.60 2.08 -9.13
CA SER A 99 14.56 0.86 -8.32
C SER A 99 13.15 0.32 -8.05
N ALA A 100 12.12 1.08 -8.45
CA ALA A 100 10.73 0.60 -8.50
C ALA A 100 10.23 0.54 -9.94
N THR A 101 9.09 -0.11 -10.11
CA THR A 101 8.31 -0.12 -11.34
C THR A 101 7.18 0.89 -11.22
N HIS A 102 7.13 1.81 -12.19
CA HIS A 102 6.05 2.77 -12.34
C HIS A 102 5.22 2.46 -13.57
N GLY A 103 3.92 2.75 -13.56
CA GLY A 103 3.07 2.38 -14.67
C GLY A 103 1.62 2.79 -14.55
N VAL A 104 0.76 1.99 -15.18
CA VAL A 104 -0.69 2.21 -15.21
C VAL A 104 -1.32 1.65 -13.95
N THR A 105 -1.95 2.52 -13.17
CA THR A 105 -2.69 2.17 -11.95
C THR A 105 -4.16 2.55 -12.12
N GLN A 106 -5.01 2.18 -11.17
CA GLN A 106 -6.41 2.60 -11.11
C GLN A 106 -6.64 4.13 -11.09
N PHE A 107 -5.57 4.91 -10.87
CA PHE A 107 -5.57 6.37 -10.82
C PHE A 107 -5.08 7.03 -12.11
N SER A 108 -4.75 6.25 -13.14
CA SER A 108 -4.17 6.79 -14.38
C SER A 108 -5.13 7.72 -15.13
N ASP A 109 -6.43 7.73 -14.87
CA ASP A 109 -7.41 8.67 -15.45
C ASP A 109 -7.73 9.89 -14.55
N LEU A 110 -6.99 10.07 -13.45
CA LEU A 110 -7.17 11.20 -12.53
C LEU A 110 -6.08 12.25 -12.68
N THR A 111 -6.49 13.51 -12.72
CA THR A 111 -5.54 14.63 -12.62
C THR A 111 -4.86 14.66 -11.26
N PRO A 112 -3.69 15.30 -11.11
CA PRO A 112 -3.06 15.45 -9.78
C PRO A 112 -3.95 16.17 -8.76
N GLY A 113 -4.81 17.09 -9.21
CA GLY A 113 -5.76 17.78 -8.35
C GLY A 113 -6.90 16.87 -7.87
N GLU A 114 -7.48 16.07 -8.78
CA GLU A 114 -8.50 15.08 -8.41
C GLU A 114 -7.93 14.01 -7.49
N PHE A 115 -6.74 13.49 -7.79
CA PHE A 115 -6.07 12.50 -6.96
C PHE A 115 -5.84 13.04 -5.54
N ARG A 116 -5.28 14.25 -5.42
CA ARG A 116 -5.09 14.93 -4.13
C ARG A 116 -6.40 15.09 -3.37
N LYS A 117 -7.46 15.55 -4.03
CA LYS A 117 -8.74 15.83 -3.36
C LYS A 117 -9.45 14.56 -2.89
N ARG A 118 -9.31 13.44 -3.60
CA ARG A 118 -10.12 12.23 -3.37
C ARG A 118 -9.41 11.15 -2.56
N PHE A 119 -8.08 11.05 -2.66
CA PHE A 119 -7.30 9.92 -2.11
C PHE A 119 -6.27 10.35 -1.08
N LEU A 120 -5.94 11.64 -1.03
CA LEU A 120 -5.08 12.21 -0.01
C LEU A 120 -5.97 12.88 1.04
N GLY A 121 -5.51 12.89 2.28
CA GLY A 121 -6.36 13.25 3.42
C GLY A 121 -5.59 13.57 4.68
N LEU A 122 -4.27 13.72 4.60
CA LEU A 122 -3.51 14.17 5.75
C LEU A 122 -3.62 15.69 5.85
N ARG A 123 -4.18 16.19 6.95
CA ARG A 123 -4.12 17.62 7.27
C ARG A 123 -2.79 17.91 7.94
N ARG A 124 -2.20 19.06 7.61
CA ARG A 124 -1.04 19.58 8.32
C ARG A 124 -1.51 20.16 9.65
N LEU A 125 -1.82 19.28 10.58
CA LEU A 125 -1.93 19.63 11.99
C LEU A 125 -0.49 19.63 12.52
N ARG A 126 -0.12 20.66 13.28
CA ARG A 126 1.17 20.62 13.96
C ARG A 126 1.03 19.59 15.06
N LEU A 127 2.08 18.78 15.23
CA LEU A 127 2.18 18.00 16.45
C LEU A 127 2.26 19.02 17.59
N PRO A 128 1.36 18.94 18.59
CA PRO A 128 1.43 19.83 19.74
C PRO A 128 2.83 19.80 20.33
N THR A 129 3.35 20.94 20.77
CA THR A 129 4.69 21.02 21.37
C THR A 129 4.83 20.19 22.65
N ASP A 130 3.72 19.84 23.28
CA ASP A 130 3.59 18.97 24.45
C ASP A 130 3.20 17.51 24.09
N ALA A 131 3.21 17.14 22.81
CA ALA A 131 2.92 15.77 22.40
C ALA A 131 3.86 14.78 23.11
N ASN A 132 3.25 13.77 23.75
CA ASN A 132 3.98 12.72 24.46
C ASN A 132 5.02 12.09 23.54
N GLN A 133 6.29 12.17 23.94
CA GLN A 133 7.39 11.56 23.20
C GLN A 133 7.56 10.10 23.61
N ALA A 134 7.75 9.22 22.63
CA ALA A 134 7.99 7.82 22.90
C ALA A 134 9.31 7.68 23.69
N PRO A 135 9.37 6.80 24.71
CA PRO A 135 10.62 6.50 25.40
C PRO A 135 11.67 6.00 24.40
N ILE A 136 12.92 6.40 24.60
CA ILE A 136 14.05 5.86 23.84
C ILE A 136 14.19 4.38 24.15
N LEU A 137 14.15 3.55 23.11
CA LEU A 137 14.26 2.11 23.21
C LEU A 137 15.68 1.64 22.90
N PRO A 138 16.12 0.49 23.43
CA PRO A 138 17.33 -0.18 22.97
C PRO A 138 17.23 -0.48 21.48
N THR A 139 18.26 -0.11 20.72
CA THR A 139 18.38 -0.36 19.27
C THR A 139 19.41 -1.45 18.97
N ASP A 140 20.06 -1.99 20.00
CA ASP A 140 20.96 -3.12 19.87
C ASP A 140 20.17 -4.40 19.53
N ASN A 141 20.69 -5.20 18.60
CA ASN A 141 20.12 -6.49 18.21
C ASN A 141 18.70 -6.42 17.62
N LEU A 142 18.34 -5.32 16.96
CA LEU A 142 17.15 -5.31 16.11
C LEU A 142 17.33 -6.37 14.99
N PRO A 143 16.27 -7.12 14.65
CA PRO A 143 16.31 -8.08 13.56
C PRO A 143 16.65 -7.36 12.25
N GLU A 144 17.28 -8.06 11.31
CA GLU A 144 17.65 -7.47 10.01
C GLU A 144 16.42 -7.26 9.12
N ASP A 145 15.51 -8.24 9.12
CA ASP A 145 14.21 -8.19 8.46
C ASP A 145 13.11 -8.41 9.50
N PHE A 146 12.03 -7.66 9.38
CA PHE A 146 10.91 -7.76 10.30
C PHE A 146 9.59 -7.41 9.62
N ASP A 147 8.58 -8.26 9.80
CA ASP A 147 7.27 -8.07 9.19
C ASP A 147 6.13 -8.49 10.13
N TRP A 148 5.28 -7.54 10.51
CA TRP A 148 4.10 -7.81 11.33
C TRP A 148 3.02 -8.62 10.62
N ARG A 149 3.02 -8.68 9.29
CA ARG A 149 2.08 -9.49 8.50
C ARG A 149 2.28 -10.97 8.79
N GLU A 150 3.53 -11.40 8.87
CA GLU A 150 3.92 -12.79 9.18
C GLU A 150 3.63 -13.16 10.63
N LYS A 151 3.48 -12.16 11.51
CA LYS A 151 3.23 -12.32 12.94
C LYS A 151 1.75 -12.17 13.33
N GLY A 152 0.87 -11.92 12.37
CA GLY A 152 -0.57 -11.82 12.60
C GLY A 152 -1.06 -10.50 13.20
N ALA A 153 -0.24 -9.45 13.21
CA ALA A 153 -0.63 -8.14 13.78
C ALA A 153 -1.15 -7.14 12.73
N VAL A 154 -1.50 -7.60 11.53
CA VAL A 154 -1.94 -6.76 10.40
C VAL A 154 -3.21 -7.35 9.78
N THR A 155 -4.28 -6.57 9.74
CA THR A 155 -5.54 -6.93 9.06
C THR A 155 -5.38 -6.89 7.53
N PRO A 156 -6.35 -7.45 6.74
CA PRO A 156 -6.35 -7.31 5.29
C PRO A 156 -6.30 -5.85 4.81
N VAL A 157 -5.87 -5.63 3.56
CA VAL A 157 -5.84 -4.27 2.98
C VAL A 157 -7.26 -3.80 2.68
N LYS A 158 -7.60 -2.60 3.16
CA LYS A 158 -8.89 -1.96 2.93
C LYS A 158 -8.82 -0.92 1.81
N ASN A 159 -9.95 -0.30 1.49
CA ASN A 159 -10.05 0.71 0.43
C ASN A 159 -10.86 1.93 0.88
N GLN A 160 -10.21 3.09 1.02
CA GLN A 160 -10.83 4.36 1.40
C GLN A 160 -11.74 4.95 0.30
N GLY A 161 -11.68 4.42 -0.92
CA GLY A 161 -12.43 4.96 -2.05
C GLY A 161 -12.08 6.43 -2.33
N SER A 162 -13.07 7.23 -2.75
CA SER A 162 -12.88 8.66 -3.07
C SER A 162 -13.14 9.58 -1.87
N CYS A 163 -12.68 9.19 -0.69
CA CYS A 163 -12.75 9.95 0.55
C CYS A 163 -11.33 10.17 1.08
N GLY A 164 -10.97 11.41 1.43
CA GLY A 164 -9.67 11.78 2.02
C GLY A 164 -9.54 11.34 3.49
N SER A 165 -9.75 10.05 3.76
CA SER A 165 -9.82 9.46 5.10
C SER A 165 -8.62 8.58 5.44
N CYS A 166 -7.53 8.65 4.69
CA CYS A 166 -6.30 7.86 4.91
C CYS A 166 -5.78 7.94 6.36
N TRP A 167 -5.98 9.08 7.03
CA TRP A 167 -5.64 9.28 8.44
C TRP A 167 -6.37 8.26 9.35
N SER A 168 -7.66 8.02 9.13
CA SER A 168 -8.44 7.03 9.88
C SER A 168 -7.95 5.60 9.67
N PHE A 169 -7.55 5.23 8.45
CA PHE A 169 -6.98 3.90 8.15
C PHE A 169 -5.60 3.69 8.78
N SER A 170 -4.78 4.75 8.81
CA SER A 170 -3.47 4.71 9.49
C SER A 170 -3.65 4.56 11.00
N THR A 171 -4.58 5.30 11.62
CA THR A 171 -4.92 5.23 13.05
C THR A 171 -5.46 3.86 13.44
N THR A 172 -6.50 3.39 12.75
CA THR A 172 -7.12 2.09 13.03
C THR A 172 -6.09 0.98 12.85
N GLY A 173 -5.35 0.95 11.75
CA GLY A 173 -4.33 -0.08 11.51
C GLY A 173 -3.27 -0.19 12.61
N ALA A 174 -2.83 0.94 13.19
CA ALA A 174 -1.89 0.95 14.30
C ALA A 174 -2.55 0.41 15.59
N LEU A 175 -3.78 0.81 15.87
CA LEU A 175 -4.53 0.34 17.04
C LEU A 175 -4.92 -1.15 16.94
N GLU A 176 -5.24 -1.64 15.73
CA GLU A 176 -5.49 -3.06 15.47
C GLU A 176 -4.28 -3.92 15.85
N GLY A 177 -3.08 -3.50 15.41
CA GLY A 177 -1.83 -4.15 15.75
C GLY A 177 -1.52 -4.06 17.25
N ALA A 178 -1.64 -2.88 17.86
CA ALA A 178 -1.44 -2.71 19.30
C ALA A 178 -2.42 -3.56 20.13
N ASN A 179 -3.67 -3.69 19.69
CA ASN A 179 -4.67 -4.55 20.33
C ASN A 179 -4.30 -6.03 20.21
N PHE A 180 -3.80 -6.46 19.05
CA PHE A 180 -3.28 -7.82 18.88
C PHE A 180 -2.13 -8.11 19.83
N LEU A 181 -1.17 -7.20 19.99
CA LEU A 181 -0.06 -7.36 20.94
C LEU A 181 -0.55 -7.41 22.39
N ALA A 182 -1.54 -6.59 22.76
CA ALA A 182 -2.04 -6.52 24.13
C ALA A 182 -2.94 -7.72 24.52
N THR A 183 -3.72 -8.25 23.58
CA THR A 183 -4.81 -9.19 23.88
C THR A 183 -4.68 -10.54 23.17
N GLY A 184 -3.79 -10.66 22.20
CA GLY A 184 -3.70 -11.80 21.28
C GLY A 184 -4.81 -11.86 20.23
N LYS A 185 -5.71 -10.86 20.16
CA LYS A 185 -6.85 -10.84 19.26
C LYS A 185 -6.69 -9.74 18.21
N LEU A 186 -6.57 -10.14 16.95
CA LEU A 186 -6.61 -9.21 15.83
C LEU A 186 -8.08 -8.95 15.49
N VAL A 187 -8.49 -7.69 15.56
CA VAL A 187 -9.86 -7.25 15.26
C VAL A 187 -9.78 -6.17 14.19
N SER A 188 -10.71 -6.16 13.24
CA SER A 188 -10.83 -5.06 12.28
C SER A 188 -11.64 -3.93 12.90
N LEU A 189 -11.06 -2.74 13.02
CA LEU A 189 -11.68 -1.57 13.64
C LEU A 189 -12.36 -0.68 12.60
N SER A 190 -13.36 0.09 13.04
CA SER A 190 -14.15 0.97 12.17
C SER A 190 -13.42 2.28 11.88
N GLU A 191 -13.01 2.47 10.63
CA GLU A 191 -12.59 3.79 10.15
C GLU A 191 -13.76 4.77 10.08
N GLN A 192 -14.97 4.28 9.82
CA GLN A 192 -16.16 5.13 9.69
C GLN A 192 -16.52 5.85 10.99
N GLN A 193 -16.28 5.22 12.15
CA GLN A 193 -16.43 5.90 13.43
C GLN A 193 -15.55 7.16 13.49
N LEU A 194 -14.28 7.06 13.09
CA LEU A 194 -13.39 8.23 13.05
C LEU A 194 -13.90 9.25 12.01
N VAL A 195 -14.26 8.81 10.80
CA VAL A 195 -14.74 9.71 9.74
C VAL A 195 -15.98 10.50 10.15
N ASP A 196 -16.93 9.89 10.85
CA ASP A 196 -18.22 10.51 11.20
C ASP A 196 -18.22 11.22 12.56
N CYS A 197 -17.36 10.82 13.50
CA CYS A 197 -17.45 11.24 14.90
C CYS A 197 -16.25 12.04 15.39
N ASP A 198 -15.10 11.94 14.74
CA ASP A 198 -13.89 12.63 15.17
C ASP A 198 -13.83 14.04 14.58
N HIS A 199 -13.85 15.00 15.50
CA HIS A 199 -13.71 16.43 15.24
C HIS A 199 -12.66 17.05 16.17
N GLU A 200 -11.71 16.25 16.66
CA GLU A 200 -10.62 16.74 17.49
C GLU A 200 -9.78 17.77 16.73
N CYS A 201 -9.43 18.83 17.43
CA CYS A 201 -8.75 19.99 16.86
C CYS A 201 -7.33 20.12 17.39
N ASP A 202 -6.45 20.63 16.55
CA ASP A 202 -5.13 21.11 16.95
C ASP A 202 -5.31 22.28 17.95
N PRO A 203 -4.82 22.15 19.19
CA PRO A 203 -4.93 23.21 20.19
C PRO A 203 -4.12 24.46 19.83
N GLU A 204 -3.09 24.34 18.99
CA GLU A 204 -2.23 25.44 18.57
C GLU A 204 -2.74 26.15 17.31
N GLU A 205 -3.63 25.53 16.52
CA GLU A 205 -4.16 26.08 15.27
C GLU A 205 -5.70 26.02 15.22
N ALA A 206 -6.33 27.14 15.61
CA ALA A 206 -7.78 27.26 15.62
C ALA A 206 -8.43 26.92 14.26
N GLY A 207 -9.44 26.04 14.29
CA GLY A 207 -10.17 25.59 13.10
C GLY A 207 -9.47 24.47 12.31
N SER A 208 -8.33 23.99 12.80
CA SER A 208 -7.63 22.84 12.24
C SER A 208 -8.03 21.57 12.98
N CYS A 209 -9.10 20.92 12.50
CA CYS A 209 -9.66 19.71 13.12
C CYS A 209 -9.76 18.57 12.12
N ASP A 210 -9.89 17.36 12.64
CA ASP A 210 -10.26 16.21 11.84
C ASP A 210 -11.66 16.45 11.24
N SER A 211 -11.81 16.14 9.96
CA SER A 211 -12.94 16.60 9.14
C SER A 211 -13.35 15.55 8.11
N GLY A 212 -13.51 14.31 8.57
CA GLY A 212 -14.02 13.21 7.76
C GLY A 212 -13.25 13.03 6.45
N CYS A 213 -13.94 13.19 5.32
CA CYS A 213 -13.35 13.04 3.99
C CYS A 213 -12.49 14.24 3.55
N ASN A 214 -12.50 15.35 4.28
CA ASN A 214 -11.63 16.51 4.04
C ASN A 214 -10.28 16.39 4.77
N GLY A 215 -10.07 15.28 5.47
CA GLY A 215 -8.80 14.91 6.07
C GLY A 215 -8.71 15.13 7.57
N GLY A 216 -7.60 14.63 8.12
CA GLY A 216 -7.30 14.65 9.55
C GLY A 216 -5.87 14.23 9.85
N LEU A 217 -5.56 14.02 11.13
CA LEU A 217 -4.26 13.58 11.61
C LEU A 217 -4.41 12.39 12.57
N MET A 218 -3.51 11.41 12.44
CA MET A 218 -3.58 10.20 13.26
C MET A 218 -3.52 10.45 14.76
N ASN A 219 -2.79 11.49 15.21
CA ASN A 219 -2.68 11.83 16.63
C ASN A 219 -3.97 12.41 17.19
N SER A 220 -4.65 13.28 16.45
CA SER A 220 -5.98 13.77 16.81
C SER A 220 -6.98 12.61 16.92
N ALA A 221 -6.89 11.66 15.99
CA ALA A 221 -7.70 10.45 16.03
C ALA A 221 -7.40 9.52 17.22
N PHE A 222 -6.13 9.41 17.65
CA PHE A 222 -5.80 8.70 18.89
C PHE A 222 -6.35 9.42 20.12
N GLU A 223 -6.29 10.76 20.15
CA GLU A 223 -6.86 11.59 21.22
C GLU A 223 -8.38 11.44 21.29
N TYR A 224 -9.07 11.50 20.15
CA TYR A 224 -10.50 11.19 20.05
C TYR A 224 -10.80 9.81 20.61
N THR A 225 -10.04 8.80 20.17
CA THR A 225 -10.27 7.41 20.59
C THR A 225 -10.11 7.25 22.10
N LEU A 226 -9.13 7.93 22.70
CA LEU A 226 -8.92 7.97 24.14
C LEU A 226 -10.12 8.61 24.86
N LYS A 227 -10.61 9.77 24.39
CA LYS A 227 -11.77 10.49 24.98
C LYS A 227 -13.10 9.74 24.79
N ALA A 228 -13.31 9.13 23.62
CA ALA A 228 -14.49 8.37 23.29
C ALA A 228 -14.57 7.06 24.08
N GLY A 229 -13.42 6.55 24.53
CA GLY A 229 -13.26 5.32 25.30
C GLY A 229 -12.92 4.09 24.46
N GLY A 230 -12.73 4.24 23.14
CA GLY A 230 -12.32 3.20 22.21
C GLY A 230 -13.05 3.21 20.86
N LEU A 231 -12.73 2.22 20.03
CA LEU A 231 -13.32 2.02 18.70
C LEU A 231 -14.20 0.77 18.63
N MET A 232 -15.25 0.86 17.81
CA MET A 232 -16.09 -0.25 17.38
C MET A 232 -15.41 -1.08 16.29
N ARG A 233 -15.94 -2.29 16.05
CA ARG A 233 -15.52 -3.12 14.91
C ARG A 233 -16.01 -2.55 13.60
N GLU A 234 -15.28 -2.86 12.53
CA GLU A 234 -15.70 -2.60 11.16
C GLU A 234 -17.07 -3.25 10.85
N GLU A 235 -17.34 -4.45 11.37
CA GLU A 235 -18.64 -5.13 11.15
C GLU A 235 -19.82 -4.41 11.84
N ASP A 236 -19.56 -3.74 12.96
CA ASP A 236 -20.58 -3.03 13.75
C ASP A 236 -20.82 -1.60 13.25
N TYR A 237 -19.81 -0.98 12.65
CA TYR A 237 -19.90 0.33 12.02
C TYR A 237 -19.14 0.33 10.68
N PRO A 238 -19.75 -0.21 9.61
CA PRO A 238 -19.07 -0.41 8.33
C PRO A 238 -18.65 0.88 7.63
N TYR A 239 -17.53 0.80 6.92
CA TYR A 239 -17.03 1.87 6.08
C TYR A 239 -17.90 2.13 4.85
N THR A 240 -18.28 3.39 4.68
CA THR A 240 -19.16 3.87 3.60
C THR A 240 -18.46 4.83 2.65
N GLY A 241 -17.22 5.27 2.95
CA GLY A 241 -16.46 6.17 2.08
C GLY A 241 -17.06 7.56 1.92
N THR A 242 -17.83 8.01 2.90
CA THR A 242 -18.44 9.35 2.92
C THR A 242 -18.64 9.81 4.37
N ASP A 243 -18.59 11.12 4.58
CA ASP A 243 -18.85 11.84 5.83
C ASP A 243 -20.23 12.54 5.83
N ARG A 244 -21.13 12.15 4.92
CA ARG A 244 -22.50 12.66 4.86
C ARG A 244 -23.42 12.02 5.90
N GLY A 245 -22.95 10.97 6.55
CA GLY A 245 -23.64 10.31 7.65
C GLY A 245 -23.60 11.14 8.93
N THR A 246 -24.41 10.75 9.91
CA THR A 246 -24.26 11.20 11.29
C THR A 246 -23.44 10.19 12.07
N CYS A 247 -22.72 10.62 13.10
CA CYS A 247 -22.03 9.72 14.02
C CYS A 247 -23.00 8.68 14.64
N LYS A 248 -22.68 7.39 14.47
CA LYS A 248 -23.44 6.24 15.01
C LYS A 248 -22.67 5.47 16.08
N PHE A 249 -21.73 6.14 16.74
CA PHE A 249 -20.90 5.53 17.77
C PHE A 249 -21.76 4.97 18.92
N ASP A 250 -21.56 3.69 19.23
CA ASP A 250 -22.18 2.98 20.33
C ASP A 250 -21.10 2.51 21.31
N LYS A 251 -21.06 3.13 22.49
CA LYS A 251 -20.09 2.82 23.55
C LYS A 251 -20.17 1.36 24.02
N SER A 252 -21.32 0.70 23.90
CA SER A 252 -21.48 -0.71 24.30
C SER A 252 -20.78 -1.70 23.36
N LYS A 253 -20.39 -1.24 22.17
CA LYS A 253 -19.76 -2.05 21.11
C LYS A 253 -18.26 -1.79 20.95
N ILE A 254 -17.63 -1.14 21.92
CA ILE A 254 -16.18 -0.90 21.92
C ILE A 254 -15.43 -2.22 22.04
N VAL A 255 -14.42 -2.43 21.19
CA VAL A 255 -13.61 -3.65 21.17
C VAL A 255 -12.11 -3.42 21.30
N ALA A 256 -11.63 -2.20 21.07
CA ALA A 256 -10.25 -1.80 21.28
C ALA A 256 -10.21 -0.40 21.89
N LYS A 257 -9.30 -0.20 22.84
CA LYS A 257 -9.14 1.06 23.58
C LYS A 257 -7.70 1.52 23.50
N VAL A 258 -7.50 2.83 23.40
CA VAL A 258 -6.17 3.46 23.50
C VAL A 258 -5.83 3.65 24.96
N ALA A 259 -4.69 3.12 25.39
CA ALA A 259 -4.13 3.37 26.73
C ALA A 259 -3.28 4.65 26.71
N ASN A 260 -2.42 4.78 25.71
CA ASN A 260 -1.66 5.99 25.42
C ASN A 260 -1.22 5.98 23.95
N PHE A 261 -0.74 7.12 23.48
CA PHE A 261 -0.05 7.24 22.20
C PHE A 261 1.13 8.19 22.36
N SER A 262 2.12 8.07 21.47
CA SER A 262 3.32 8.87 21.52
C SER A 262 3.90 9.12 20.13
N VAL A 263 4.54 10.26 19.96
CA VAL A 263 5.33 10.58 18.78
C VAL A 263 6.69 9.90 18.90
N VAL A 264 7.09 9.17 17.86
CA VAL A 264 8.38 8.50 17.80
C VAL A 264 9.44 9.48 17.31
N SER A 265 10.66 9.33 17.83
CA SER A 265 11.84 10.07 17.34
C SER A 265 11.98 9.92 15.82
N LEU A 266 12.54 10.95 15.18
CA LEU A 266 12.87 10.94 13.75
C LEU A 266 14.07 10.03 13.41
N ASP A 267 14.68 9.43 14.42
CA ASP A 267 15.75 8.44 14.28
C ASP A 267 15.18 7.11 13.78
N GLU A 268 15.69 6.63 12.64
CA GLU A 268 15.19 5.43 11.97
C GLU A 268 15.39 4.15 12.79
N ASP A 269 16.40 4.07 13.64
CA ASP A 269 16.61 2.94 14.54
C ASP A 269 15.60 2.99 15.70
N GLN A 270 15.22 4.19 16.17
CA GLN A 270 14.11 4.33 17.12
C GLN A 270 12.76 3.99 16.49
N ILE A 271 12.54 4.32 15.21
CA ILE A 271 11.35 3.90 14.47
C ILE A 271 11.31 2.37 14.36
N ALA A 272 12.43 1.74 13.97
CA ALA A 272 12.53 0.28 13.90
C ALA A 272 12.32 -0.38 15.27
N ALA A 273 12.91 0.15 16.35
CA ALA A 273 12.72 -0.37 17.70
C ALA A 273 11.27 -0.24 18.19
N ASN A 274 10.61 0.89 17.94
CA ASN A 274 9.20 1.08 18.28
C ASN A 274 8.31 0.13 17.47
N LEU A 275 8.60 -0.05 16.18
CA LEU A 275 7.87 -0.98 15.32
C LEU A 275 7.99 -2.42 15.86
N VAL A 276 9.19 -2.88 16.19
CA VAL A 276 9.44 -4.23 16.70
C VAL A 276 8.79 -4.44 18.07
N LYS A 277 8.86 -3.45 18.95
CA LYS A 277 8.39 -3.57 20.35
C LYS A 277 6.88 -3.37 20.49
N ASN A 278 6.32 -2.37 19.81
CA ASN A 278 4.98 -1.85 20.10
C ASN A 278 3.95 -2.20 19.01
N GLY A 279 4.36 -2.79 17.89
CA GLY A 279 3.45 -3.11 16.79
C GLY A 279 3.59 -2.16 15.59
N PRO A 280 2.72 -2.31 14.58
CA PRO A 280 2.61 -1.40 13.44
C PRO A 280 2.47 0.08 13.86
N LEU A 281 3.13 0.99 13.14
CA LEU A 281 3.17 2.42 13.45
C LEU A 281 2.38 3.25 12.45
N ALA A 282 1.62 4.22 12.94
CA ALA A 282 0.95 5.20 12.08
C ALA A 282 1.98 6.20 11.55
N VAL A 283 2.11 6.32 10.23
CA VAL A 283 3.09 7.21 9.61
C VAL A 283 2.46 8.09 8.53
N ALA A 284 3.07 9.24 8.27
CA ALA A 284 2.69 10.07 7.14
C ALA A 284 3.81 10.15 6.09
N ILE A 285 3.40 10.29 4.83
CA ILE A 285 4.30 10.28 3.67
C ILE A 285 3.80 11.29 2.62
N ASN A 286 4.70 11.74 1.75
CA ASN A 286 4.33 12.35 0.49
C ASN A 286 4.02 11.27 -0.57
N ALA A 287 2.77 11.19 -1.02
CA ALA A 287 2.28 10.14 -1.90
C ALA A 287 2.49 10.40 -3.41
N VAL A 288 3.33 11.37 -3.80
CA VAL A 288 3.46 11.79 -5.20
C VAL A 288 3.90 10.67 -6.16
N PHE A 289 4.81 9.79 -5.72
CA PHE A 289 5.28 8.63 -6.48
C PHE A 289 4.33 7.43 -6.40
N MET A 290 3.57 7.33 -5.31
CA MET A 290 2.63 6.24 -5.05
C MET A 290 1.51 6.18 -6.08
N GLN A 291 1.06 7.32 -6.64
CA GLN A 291 0.00 7.35 -7.66
C GLN A 291 0.28 6.41 -8.85
N THR A 292 1.55 6.24 -9.22
CA THR A 292 1.99 5.46 -10.39
C THR A 292 2.73 4.18 -10.01
N TYR A 293 2.90 3.90 -8.72
CA TYR A 293 3.69 2.77 -8.26
C TYR A 293 3.00 1.44 -8.57
N ILE A 294 3.77 0.47 -9.08
CA ILE A 294 3.34 -0.90 -9.36
C ILE A 294 3.99 -1.88 -8.38
N GLY A 295 5.30 -1.77 -8.17
CA GLY A 295 6.05 -2.69 -7.31
C GLY A 295 7.55 -2.34 -7.22
N GLY A 296 8.30 -3.12 -6.45
CA GLY A 296 9.73 -2.92 -6.19
C GLY A 296 10.01 -1.94 -5.05
N VAL A 297 11.29 -1.65 -4.80
CA VAL A 297 11.67 -0.72 -3.72
C VAL A 297 11.82 0.69 -4.27
N SER A 298 10.86 1.54 -3.93
CA SER A 298 10.81 2.93 -4.34
C SER A 298 11.91 3.75 -3.66
N CYS A 299 12.78 4.34 -4.46
CA CYS A 299 13.86 5.25 -4.07
C CYS A 299 13.98 6.46 -4.99
N PRO A 300 12.94 7.31 -5.06
CA PRO A 300 12.98 8.50 -5.88
C PRO A 300 14.14 9.41 -5.49
N TYR A 301 14.89 9.87 -6.48
CA TYR A 301 16.00 10.81 -6.28
C TYR A 301 15.53 12.15 -5.71
N ILE A 302 14.31 12.56 -6.06
CA ILE A 302 13.72 13.84 -5.64
C ILE A 302 12.28 13.58 -5.22
N CYS A 303 12.03 13.65 -3.91
CA CYS A 303 10.69 13.59 -3.34
C CYS A 303 10.56 14.65 -2.25
N SER A 304 9.48 15.43 -2.29
CA SER A 304 9.22 16.45 -1.27
C SER A 304 8.93 15.77 0.07
N LYS A 305 9.39 16.37 1.18
CA LYS A 305 9.02 15.96 2.54
C LYS A 305 7.71 16.63 3.01
N ARG A 306 6.94 17.20 2.09
CA ARG A 306 5.63 17.80 2.35
C ARG A 306 4.59 16.68 2.45
N LEU A 307 4.34 16.19 3.66
CA LEU A 307 3.42 15.09 3.92
C LEU A 307 1.98 15.43 3.47
N ASP A 308 1.30 14.46 2.87
CA ASP A 308 -0.07 14.59 2.38
C ASP A 308 -0.92 13.31 2.49
N HIS A 309 -0.33 12.18 2.91
CA HIS A 309 -1.00 10.89 3.03
C HIS A 309 -0.64 10.16 4.32
N GLY A 310 -1.63 9.55 4.98
CA GLY A 310 -1.45 8.70 6.15
C GLY A 310 -1.42 7.23 5.74
N VAL A 311 -0.45 6.48 6.23
CA VAL A 311 -0.24 5.05 5.92
C VAL A 311 0.23 4.30 7.17
N LEU A 312 0.30 2.98 7.10
CA LEU A 312 0.71 2.15 8.24
C LEU A 312 2.06 1.49 7.96
N LEU A 313 3.05 1.73 8.80
CA LEU A 313 4.34 1.05 8.75
C LEU A 313 4.22 -0.31 9.45
N VAL A 314 4.46 -1.40 8.72
CA VAL A 314 4.24 -2.78 9.22
C VAL A 314 5.51 -3.62 9.29
N GLY A 315 6.60 -3.16 8.69
CA GLY A 315 7.84 -3.93 8.63
C GLY A 315 8.98 -3.19 7.96
N TYR A 316 10.13 -3.86 7.88
CA TYR A 316 11.28 -3.47 7.09
C TYR A 316 12.05 -4.70 6.62
N GLY A 317 12.88 -4.51 5.61
CA GLY A 317 13.86 -5.52 5.21
C GLY A 317 15.18 -4.89 4.80
N SER A 318 16.24 -5.71 4.72
CA SER A 318 17.57 -5.29 4.29
C SER A 318 17.78 -5.50 2.78
N ALA A 319 17.17 -6.52 2.19
CA ALA A 319 17.37 -6.96 0.81
C ALA A 319 16.26 -6.56 -0.17
N GLY A 320 16.34 -5.34 -0.71
CA GLY A 320 15.50 -4.89 -1.82
C GLY A 320 16.18 -5.08 -3.17
N TYR A 321 15.73 -6.06 -3.98
CA TYR A 321 16.28 -6.35 -5.32
C TYR A 321 16.33 -5.09 -6.19
N ALA A 322 17.53 -4.54 -6.39
CA ALA A 322 17.79 -3.45 -7.34
C ALA A 322 18.62 -4.02 -8.49
N PRO A 323 18.03 -4.32 -9.67
CA PRO A 323 18.74 -4.98 -10.77
C PRO A 323 19.97 -4.21 -11.30
N ILE A 324 20.12 -2.93 -10.96
CA ILE A 324 21.14 -2.02 -11.52
C ILE A 324 22.23 -1.65 -10.50
N ARG A 325 22.02 -1.91 -9.21
CA ARG A 325 23.05 -1.69 -8.19
C ARG A 325 23.16 -2.95 -7.36
N LEU A 326 24.33 -3.59 -7.42
CA LEU A 326 24.81 -4.73 -6.62
C LEU A 326 24.84 -4.46 -5.09
N LYS A 327 23.86 -3.74 -4.56
CA LYS A 327 23.67 -3.45 -3.14
C LYS A 327 22.19 -3.51 -2.83
N ASP A 328 21.85 -4.48 -2.01
CA ASP A 328 20.64 -4.52 -1.22
C ASP A 328 20.37 -3.14 -0.61
N LYS A 329 19.18 -2.61 -0.87
CA LYS A 329 18.72 -1.37 -0.26
C LYS A 329 17.74 -1.71 0.85
N PRO A 330 17.99 -1.27 2.09
CA PRO A 330 17.02 -1.44 3.15
C PRO A 330 15.76 -0.65 2.82
N TYR A 331 14.61 -1.16 3.24
CA TYR A 331 13.31 -0.56 2.94
C TYR A 331 12.33 -0.71 4.09
N TRP A 332 11.37 0.20 4.14
CA TRP A 332 10.15 0.12 4.93
C TRP A 332 9.06 -0.61 4.15
N ILE A 333 8.26 -1.42 4.83
CA ILE A 333 7.05 -2.07 4.30
C ILE A 333 5.85 -1.29 4.82
N ILE A 334 5.08 -0.73 3.90
CA ILE A 334 3.96 0.17 4.20
C ILE A 334 2.67 -0.46 3.69
N LYS A 335 1.68 -0.60 4.57
CA LYS A 335 0.30 -0.92 4.20
C LYS A 335 -0.43 0.37 3.79
N ASN A 336 -1.03 0.36 2.60
CA ASN A 336 -1.82 1.47 2.08
C ASN A 336 -3.33 1.17 2.22
N SER A 337 -4.16 2.17 1.92
CA SER A 337 -5.63 2.14 2.03
C SER A 337 -6.34 2.29 0.68
N TRP A 338 -5.72 1.84 -0.42
CA TRP A 338 -6.23 2.00 -1.79
C TRP A 338 -6.69 0.68 -2.43
N GLY A 339 -6.94 -0.34 -1.61
CA GLY A 339 -7.28 -1.69 -2.04
C GLY A 339 -6.08 -2.52 -2.49
N GLU A 340 -6.29 -3.84 -2.52
CA GLU A 340 -5.26 -4.84 -2.83
C GLU A 340 -4.79 -4.76 -4.29
N THR A 341 -5.61 -4.22 -5.20
CA THR A 341 -5.28 -4.08 -6.63
C THR A 341 -4.23 -3.02 -6.93
N TRP A 342 -3.81 -2.25 -5.93
CA TRP A 342 -2.80 -1.20 -6.05
C TRP A 342 -1.47 -1.66 -5.45
N GLY A 343 -0.35 -1.30 -6.10
CA GLY A 343 0.99 -1.64 -5.61
C GLY A 343 1.22 -3.15 -5.50
N GLU A 344 1.96 -3.57 -4.48
CA GLU A 344 2.20 -4.98 -4.20
C GLU A 344 1.12 -5.52 -3.27
N ASN A 345 -0.03 -5.92 -3.81
CA ASN A 345 -1.19 -6.39 -3.02
C ASN A 345 -1.63 -5.37 -1.96
N GLY A 346 -1.62 -4.09 -2.30
CA GLY A 346 -1.95 -2.98 -1.40
C GLY A 346 -0.78 -2.44 -0.58
N TYR A 347 0.43 -2.99 -0.75
CA TYR A 347 1.63 -2.56 -0.04
C TYR A 347 2.57 -1.73 -0.91
N TYR A 348 3.34 -0.90 -0.23
CA TYR A 348 4.37 -0.03 -0.79
C TYR A 348 5.69 -0.29 -0.08
N LYS A 349 6.77 -0.44 -0.85
CA LYS A 349 8.12 -0.52 -0.30
C LYS A 349 8.85 0.76 -0.65
N ILE A 350 9.40 1.43 0.36
CA ILE A 350 10.18 2.66 0.19
C ILE A 350 11.52 2.50 0.88
N CYS A 351 12.60 2.95 0.26
CA CYS A 351 13.90 2.78 0.90
C CYS A 351 14.09 3.59 2.18
N ARG A 352 14.80 2.94 3.08
CA ARG A 352 15.19 3.36 4.42
C ARG A 352 16.58 4.02 4.37
N GLY A 353 16.89 4.85 5.36
CA GLY A 353 18.20 5.47 5.61
C GLY A 353 18.33 6.93 5.13
N ARG A 354 17.26 7.54 4.61
CA ARG A 354 17.31 8.88 3.99
C ARG A 354 16.05 9.73 4.21
N ASN A 355 15.06 9.24 4.96
CA ASN A 355 13.76 9.90 5.09
C ASN A 355 13.16 10.30 3.72
N VAL A 356 13.11 9.30 2.82
CA VAL A 356 12.59 9.47 1.46
C VAL A 356 11.11 9.81 1.53
N CYS A 357 10.69 10.83 0.77
CA CYS A 357 9.31 11.34 0.79
C CYS A 357 8.78 11.78 2.17
N GLY A 358 9.65 11.99 3.16
CA GLY A 358 9.26 12.40 4.50
C GLY A 358 8.67 11.27 5.36
N VAL A 359 8.84 9.99 4.98
CA VAL A 359 8.22 8.84 5.68
C VAL A 359 8.58 8.76 7.18
N ASP A 360 9.75 9.25 7.56
CA ASP A 360 10.21 9.23 8.97
C ASP A 360 9.80 10.53 9.72
N SER A 361 9.16 11.50 9.05
CA SER A 361 8.93 12.85 9.59
C SER A 361 7.74 12.97 10.53
N LEU A 362 6.81 12.01 10.51
CA LEU A 362 5.67 11.96 11.41
C LEU A 362 5.30 10.50 11.61
N VAL A 363 5.74 9.96 12.75
CA VAL A 363 5.58 8.57 13.15
C VAL A 363 4.99 8.55 14.55
N SER A 364 3.91 7.80 14.72
CA SER A 364 3.22 7.69 15.99
C SER A 364 3.03 6.22 16.35
N THR A 365 3.30 5.92 17.62
CA THR A 365 3.03 4.62 18.23
C THR A 365 1.82 4.75 19.14
N VAL A 366 1.03 3.69 19.25
CA VAL A 366 -0.14 3.62 20.12
C VAL A 366 -0.05 2.35 20.97
N ALA A 367 -0.43 2.45 22.25
CA ALA A 367 -0.59 1.28 23.11
C ALA A 367 -2.08 1.02 23.32
N ALA A 368 -2.49 -0.24 23.22
CA ALA A 368 -3.85 -0.66 23.54
C ALA A 368 -3.95 -1.06 25.02
N VAL A 369 -5.15 -0.91 25.61
CA VAL A 369 -5.43 -1.38 26.97
C VAL A 369 -5.41 -2.91 27.01
N ASN A 370 -4.65 -3.48 27.95
CA ASN A 370 -4.66 -4.92 28.21
C ASN A 370 -5.88 -5.28 29.08
N THR A 371 -6.80 -6.07 28.54
CA THR A 371 -7.99 -6.53 29.26
C THR A 371 -7.74 -7.79 30.10
N ASN A 372 -6.53 -8.36 30.08
CA ASN A 372 -6.15 -9.52 30.90
C ASN A 372 -5.66 -9.14 32.31
N SER A 373 -5.77 -7.86 32.69
CA SER A 373 -5.33 -7.31 33.98
C SER A 373 -6.46 -6.72 34.83
N GLU A 374 -7.72 -7.06 34.55
CA GLU A 374 -8.86 -6.81 35.45
C GLU A 374 -9.18 -8.03 36.32
#